data_AF-A0A318RS71-F1
#
_entry.id   AF-A0A318RS71-F1
#
_cell.length_a   1.000
_cell.length_b   1.000
_cell.length_c   1.000
_cell.angle_alpha   90.00
_cell.angle_beta   90.00
_cell.angle_gamma   90.00
#
_symmetry.space_group_name_H-M   'P 1'
#
loop_
_entity.id
_entity.type
_entity.pdbx_description
1 polymer ?
#
loop_
_entity_poly.entity_id
_entity_poly.type
_entity_poly.pdbx_seq_one_letter_code
_entity_poly.pdbx_strand_id
1 'polypeptide(L)'
;MTELWPRLSTGVGVIGYRKLEGISPDELAGAARNKHPQMTYAASGGHRIGESGVAKLAEAIRSTAAEYGYPAEVGSADHIAFDRAAAEQMHQLMDITAVEAGNRGVWTFLAVVAMPDVTRWRFSGDNLERWIATDLTRHMFSRLWWQAATFGVKNGESYDYSLLRRLTESDLNQITERRFIAGVTPLARSIARVLTEGSQEGGRRQALRGATPRLRRLMAFIDFSVLTDDQLDDRVRALLHEAASRKPSVGISGS
;
A
#
# COMPACT_ATOMS: atom_id res chain seq x y z
N MET A 1 -18.63 12.42 -7.73
CA MET A 1 -18.02 13.60 -7.07
C MET A 1 -17.13 13.03 -6.00
N THR A 2 -15.85 13.41 -5.97
CA THR A 2 -14.84 12.75 -5.14
C THR A 2 -15.07 12.95 -3.64
N GLU A 3 -14.74 11.95 -2.84
CA GLU A 3 -14.94 11.96 -1.39
C GLU A 3 -13.77 12.62 -0.66
N LEU A 4 -14.10 13.46 0.32
CA LEU A 4 -13.16 14.05 1.27
C LEU A 4 -13.21 13.26 2.57
N TRP A 5 -12.07 12.74 2.98
CA TRP A 5 -11.92 11.91 4.17
C TRP A 5 -11.47 12.73 5.38
N PRO A 6 -11.85 12.34 6.61
CA PRO A 6 -11.38 13.03 7.81
C PRO A 6 -9.87 12.87 7.95
N ARG A 7 -9.20 13.94 8.36
CA ARG A 7 -7.76 14.01 8.53
C ARG A 7 -7.41 14.32 9.97
N LEU A 8 -6.42 13.63 10.50
CA LEU A 8 -5.82 13.93 11.80
C LEU A 8 -4.40 14.47 11.62
N SER A 9 -4.05 15.55 12.32
CA SER A 9 -2.67 16.04 12.30
C SER A 9 -1.73 15.04 12.97
N THR A 10 -0.45 15.04 12.57
CA THR A 10 0.55 14.13 13.14
C THR A 10 0.66 14.25 14.65
N GLY A 11 0.66 15.48 15.19
CA GLY A 11 0.77 15.69 16.64
C GLY A 11 -0.41 15.09 17.41
N VAL A 12 -1.64 15.30 16.92
CA VAL A 12 -2.84 14.73 17.54
C VAL A 12 -2.85 13.21 17.40
N GLY A 13 -2.45 12.69 16.23
CA GLY A 13 -2.32 11.25 16.00
C GLY A 13 -1.35 10.58 16.97
N VAL A 14 -0.17 11.17 17.20
CA VAL A 14 0.83 10.63 18.16
C VAL A 14 0.29 10.62 19.58
N ILE A 15 -0.41 11.68 20.02
CA ILE A 15 -1.05 11.72 21.33
C ILE A 15 -2.13 10.64 21.44
N GLY A 16 -2.92 10.44 20.39
CA GLY A 16 -3.92 9.38 20.31
C GLY A 16 -3.29 8.00 20.43
N TYR A 17 -2.28 7.69 19.60
CA TYR A 17 -1.56 6.41 19.58
C TYR A 17 -1.01 6.02 20.96
N ARG A 18 -0.38 6.95 21.68
CA ARG A 18 0.15 6.69 23.03
C ARG A 18 -0.92 6.24 24.03
N LYS A 19 -2.17 6.63 23.83
CA LYS A 19 -3.30 6.19 24.69
C LYS A 19 -3.76 4.77 24.35
N LEU A 20 -3.30 4.21 23.24
CA LEU A 20 -3.67 2.87 22.74
C LEU A 20 -2.56 1.84 23.01
N GLU A 21 -1.43 2.26 23.59
CA GLU A 21 -0.33 1.36 23.94
C GLU A 21 -0.77 0.37 25.01
N GLY A 22 -0.48 -0.91 24.79
CA GLY A 22 -0.84 -2.00 25.71
C GLY A 22 -2.33 -2.39 25.76
N ILE A 23 -3.21 -1.72 25.00
CA ILE A 23 -4.64 -2.06 24.94
C ILE A 23 -4.87 -3.19 23.93
N SER A 24 -5.67 -4.18 24.30
CA SER A 24 -6.01 -5.33 23.45
C SER A 24 -6.88 -4.93 22.24
N PRO A 25 -6.86 -5.70 21.13
CA PRO A 25 -7.73 -5.43 19.97
C PRO A 25 -9.21 -5.32 20.32
N ASP A 26 -9.73 -6.20 21.19
CA ASP A 26 -11.14 -6.21 21.60
C ASP A 26 -11.56 -4.94 22.34
N GLU A 27 -10.74 -4.49 23.29
CA GLU A 27 -10.98 -3.24 24.02
C GLU A 27 -10.89 -2.03 23.08
N LEU A 28 -9.95 -2.05 22.14
CA LEU A 28 -9.82 -1.01 21.12
C LEU A 28 -11.03 -0.95 20.19
N ALA A 29 -11.71 -2.07 19.92
CA ALA A 29 -12.89 -2.10 19.08
C ALA A 29 -14.04 -1.30 19.73
N GLY A 30 -14.20 -1.43 21.05
CA GLY A 30 -15.14 -0.62 21.83
C GLY A 30 -14.73 0.86 21.94
N ALA A 31 -13.44 1.16 21.85
CA ALA A 31 -12.90 2.53 21.88
C ALA A 31 -12.90 3.24 20.51
N ALA A 32 -13.05 2.50 19.41
CA ALA A 32 -13.05 3.05 18.06
C ALA A 32 -14.17 4.09 17.85
N ARG A 33 -13.90 5.14 17.08
CA ARG A 33 -14.83 6.24 16.80
C ARG A 33 -14.80 6.60 15.33
N ASN A 34 -15.92 7.11 14.81
CA ASN A 34 -16.02 7.56 13.41
C ASN A 34 -15.78 9.07 13.23
N LYS A 35 -15.43 9.76 14.32
CA LYS A 35 -15.09 11.18 14.37
C LYS A 35 -14.04 11.46 15.43
N HIS A 36 -13.34 12.58 15.26
CA HIS A 36 -12.46 13.14 16.29
C HIS A 36 -12.68 14.65 16.41
N PRO A 37 -12.69 15.26 17.61
CA PRO A 37 -12.93 16.70 17.78
C PRO A 37 -11.97 17.61 16.99
N GLN A 38 -10.74 17.13 16.75
CA GLN A 38 -9.71 17.84 15.99
C GLN A 38 -9.54 17.33 14.56
N MET A 39 -10.50 16.55 14.03
CA MET A 39 -10.44 16.12 12.63
C MET A 39 -10.70 17.31 11.70
N THR A 40 -10.04 17.29 10.54
CA THR A 40 -10.21 18.31 9.50
C THR A 40 -10.56 17.64 8.17
N TYR A 41 -11.01 18.41 7.19
CA TYR A 41 -11.22 17.97 5.80
C TYR A 41 -10.47 18.91 4.86
N ALA A 42 -10.34 18.54 3.59
CA ALA A 42 -9.95 19.51 2.56
C ALA A 42 -10.91 20.72 2.57
N ALA A 43 -10.38 21.91 2.26
CA ALA A 43 -11.18 23.14 2.25
C ALA A 43 -12.21 23.18 1.10
N SER A 44 -11.93 22.49 -0.01
CA SER A 44 -12.77 22.44 -1.21
C SER A 44 -12.50 21.16 -2.01
N GLY A 45 -13.34 20.88 -3.02
CA GLY A 45 -13.05 19.87 -4.05
C GLY A 45 -13.73 18.51 -3.87
N GLY A 46 -14.72 18.36 -2.98
CA GLY A 46 -15.45 17.11 -2.85
C GLY A 46 -16.53 17.10 -1.78
N HIS A 47 -17.21 15.96 -1.66
CA HIS A 47 -18.21 15.71 -0.64
C HIS A 47 -17.56 15.09 0.59
N ARG A 48 -17.83 15.63 1.78
CA ARG A 48 -17.33 15.02 3.03
C ARG A 48 -18.07 13.72 3.28
N ILE A 49 -17.33 12.63 3.42
CA ILE A 49 -17.88 11.27 3.59
C ILE A 49 -18.74 11.11 4.89
N GLY A 50 -18.53 11.99 5.87
CA GLY A 50 -19.24 11.98 7.14
C GLY A 50 -18.90 10.78 8.02
N GLU A 51 -19.54 10.71 9.20
CA GLU A 51 -19.30 9.62 10.16
C GLU A 51 -19.84 8.27 9.67
N SER A 52 -20.94 8.29 8.90
CA SER A 52 -21.58 7.07 8.37
C SER A 52 -20.70 6.37 7.32
N GLY A 53 -20.05 7.11 6.43
CA GLY A 53 -19.16 6.49 5.45
C GLY A 53 -17.85 5.99 6.06
N VAL A 54 -17.33 6.66 7.10
CA VAL A 54 -16.23 6.12 7.92
C VAL A 54 -16.64 4.82 8.61
N ALA A 55 -17.84 4.80 9.22
CA ALA A 55 -18.38 3.61 9.86
C ALA A 55 -18.50 2.44 8.88
N LYS A 56 -19.03 2.69 7.68
CA LYS A 56 -19.19 1.70 6.62
C LYS A 56 -17.86 1.08 6.22
N LEU A 57 -16.81 1.88 6.02
CA LEU A 57 -15.48 1.36 5.72
C LEU A 57 -14.94 0.54 6.90
N ALA A 58 -15.04 1.07 8.12
CA ALA A 58 -14.49 0.41 9.30
C ALA A 58 -15.17 -0.93 9.60
N GLU A 59 -16.48 -1.01 9.42
CA GLU A 59 -17.25 -2.26 9.53
C GLU A 59 -16.86 -3.27 8.46
N ALA A 60 -16.74 -2.86 7.19
CA ALA A 60 -16.33 -3.74 6.11
C ALA A 60 -14.92 -4.33 6.34
N ILE A 61 -13.97 -3.50 6.78
CA ILE A 61 -12.61 -3.96 7.07
C ILE A 61 -12.56 -4.88 8.30
N ARG A 62 -13.35 -4.61 9.35
CA ARG A 62 -13.46 -5.53 10.50
C ARG A 62 -14.09 -6.85 10.10
N SER A 63 -15.13 -6.84 9.27
CA SER A 63 -15.75 -8.05 8.73
C SER A 63 -14.73 -8.89 7.98
N THR A 64 -13.93 -8.26 7.10
CA THR A 64 -12.83 -8.94 6.42
C THR A 64 -11.78 -9.44 7.40
N ALA A 65 -11.38 -8.65 8.40
CA ALA A 65 -10.41 -9.10 9.41
C ALA A 65 -10.91 -10.35 10.17
N ALA A 66 -12.20 -10.42 10.49
CA ALA A 66 -12.81 -11.54 11.20
C ALA A 66 -12.73 -12.85 10.39
N GLU A 67 -12.83 -12.78 9.06
CA GLU A 67 -12.63 -13.93 8.16
C GLU A 67 -11.20 -14.52 8.24
N TYR A 68 -10.24 -13.71 8.69
CA TYR A 68 -8.83 -14.09 8.88
C TYR A 68 -8.43 -14.21 10.35
N GLY A 69 -9.41 -14.37 11.25
CA GLY A 69 -9.18 -14.72 12.65
C GLY A 69 -9.03 -13.56 13.62
N TYR A 70 -9.30 -12.31 13.21
CA TYR A 70 -9.54 -11.22 14.16
C TYR A 70 -10.72 -11.59 15.09
N PRO A 71 -10.64 -11.33 16.41
CA PRO A 71 -9.58 -10.59 17.13
C PRO A 71 -8.44 -11.44 17.69
N ALA A 72 -8.46 -12.76 17.47
CA ALA A 72 -7.46 -13.68 18.02
C ALA A 72 -6.08 -13.50 17.38
N GLU A 73 -5.03 -13.96 18.06
CA GLU A 73 -3.68 -14.02 17.48
C GLU A 73 -3.63 -15.06 16.37
N VAL A 74 -3.06 -14.68 15.22
CA VAL A 74 -3.00 -15.51 14.02
C VAL A 74 -1.60 -15.53 13.40
N GLY A 75 -1.38 -16.45 12.47
CA GLY A 75 -0.11 -16.59 11.79
C GLY A 75 0.14 -15.48 10.75
N SER A 76 1.38 -15.40 10.28
CA SER A 76 1.75 -14.47 9.20
C SER A 76 0.98 -14.70 7.91
N ALA A 77 0.61 -15.95 7.61
CA ALA A 77 -0.17 -16.30 6.42
C ALA A 77 -1.57 -15.65 6.42
N ASP A 78 -2.27 -15.69 7.55
CA ASP A 78 -3.60 -15.09 7.71
C ASP A 78 -3.53 -13.56 7.60
N HIS A 79 -2.51 -12.94 8.20
CA HIS A 79 -2.25 -11.51 8.05
C HIS A 79 -1.96 -11.09 6.60
N ILE A 80 -1.22 -11.91 5.84
CA ILE A 80 -0.94 -11.65 4.42
C ILE A 80 -2.23 -11.79 3.60
N ALA A 81 -3.05 -12.81 3.88
CA ALA A 81 -4.33 -13.00 3.19
C ALA A 81 -5.31 -11.85 3.50
N PHE A 82 -5.38 -11.42 4.76
CA PHE A 82 -6.11 -10.24 5.18
C PHE A 82 -5.64 -8.98 4.44
N ASP A 83 -4.33 -8.72 4.39
CA ASP A 83 -3.79 -7.55 3.69
C ASP A 83 -4.26 -7.50 2.23
N ARG A 84 -4.31 -8.65 1.55
CA ARG A 84 -4.78 -8.76 0.16
C ARG A 84 -6.25 -8.41 0.03
N ALA A 85 -7.10 -9.02 0.84
CA ALA A 85 -8.54 -8.77 0.81
C ALA A 85 -8.89 -7.33 1.22
N ALA A 86 -8.25 -6.81 2.28
CA ALA A 86 -8.44 -5.46 2.77
C ALA A 86 -7.98 -4.41 1.75
N ALA A 87 -6.89 -4.64 1.01
CA ALA A 87 -6.45 -3.72 -0.04
C ALA A 87 -7.53 -3.49 -1.11
N GLU A 88 -8.14 -4.58 -1.58
CA GLU A 88 -9.21 -4.51 -2.59
C GLU A 88 -10.47 -3.82 -2.05
N GLN A 89 -10.92 -4.24 -0.85
CA GLN A 89 -12.06 -3.62 -0.15
C GLN A 89 -11.86 -2.12 0.05
N MET A 90 -10.70 -1.71 0.55
CA MET A 90 -10.38 -0.31 0.77
C MET A 90 -10.44 0.51 -0.53
N HIS A 91 -9.87 0.00 -1.61
CA HIS A 91 -9.87 0.72 -2.88
C HIS A 91 -11.26 0.78 -3.52
N GLN A 92 -12.09 -0.25 -3.37
CA GLN A 92 -13.46 -0.25 -3.87
C GLN A 92 -14.40 0.66 -3.06
N LEU A 93 -14.23 0.71 -1.74
CA LEU A 93 -15.13 1.45 -0.84
C LEU A 93 -14.76 2.92 -0.68
N MET A 94 -13.52 3.31 -0.99
CA MET A 94 -13.08 4.70 -0.90
C MET A 94 -13.07 5.34 -2.29
N ASP A 95 -14.04 6.21 -2.60
CA ASP A 95 -13.98 7.07 -3.81
C ASP A 95 -13.10 8.30 -3.55
N ILE A 96 -11.86 8.01 -3.14
CA ILE A 96 -10.84 8.98 -2.77
C ILE A 96 -9.88 9.19 -3.95
N THR A 97 -9.51 10.44 -4.21
CA THR A 97 -8.51 10.74 -5.25
C THR A 97 -7.09 10.41 -4.78
N ALA A 98 -6.17 10.18 -5.73
CA ALA A 98 -4.74 10.03 -5.43
C ALA A 98 -4.16 11.23 -4.64
N VAL A 99 -4.68 12.45 -4.87
CA VAL A 99 -4.26 13.66 -4.14
C VAL A 99 -4.71 13.59 -2.68
N GLU A 100 -5.97 13.22 -2.43
CA GLU A 100 -6.51 13.07 -1.07
C GLU A 100 -5.84 11.89 -0.35
N ALA A 101 -5.64 10.76 -1.04
CA ALA A 101 -4.91 9.59 -0.56
C ALA A 101 -3.42 9.86 -0.29
N GLY A 102 -2.85 10.93 -0.87
CA GLY A 102 -1.52 11.42 -0.52
C GLY A 102 -1.47 12.10 0.85
N ASN A 103 -2.62 12.48 1.42
CA ASN A 103 -2.69 13.14 2.71
C ASN A 103 -2.55 12.14 3.87
N ARG A 104 -1.41 12.22 4.55
CA ARG A 104 -1.05 11.39 5.71
C ARG A 104 -2.08 11.41 6.84
N GLY A 105 -2.80 12.53 6.98
CA GLY A 105 -3.80 12.69 8.02
C GLY A 105 -5.01 11.77 7.85
N VAL A 106 -5.36 11.41 6.61
CA VAL A 106 -6.44 10.44 6.32
C VAL A 106 -6.11 9.09 6.95
N TRP A 107 -4.91 8.59 6.65
CA TRP A 107 -4.47 7.28 7.12
C TRP A 107 -4.26 7.24 8.63
N THR A 108 -3.69 8.31 9.18
CA THR A 108 -3.50 8.45 10.64
C THR A 108 -4.85 8.48 11.36
N PHE A 109 -5.86 9.15 10.80
CA PHE A 109 -7.22 9.11 11.35
C PHE A 109 -7.80 7.70 11.32
N LEU A 110 -7.67 6.99 10.19
CA LEU A 110 -8.18 5.62 10.07
C LEU A 110 -7.52 4.66 11.07
N ALA A 111 -6.20 4.75 11.27
CA ALA A 111 -5.46 3.89 12.17
C ALA A 111 -5.67 4.21 13.66
N VAL A 112 -5.70 5.48 14.04
CA VAL A 112 -5.75 5.87 15.46
C VAL A 112 -7.19 6.02 15.98
N VAL A 113 -8.14 6.38 15.11
CA VAL A 113 -9.51 6.75 15.51
C VAL A 113 -10.52 5.72 15.04
N ALA A 114 -10.55 5.42 13.74
CA ALA A 114 -11.61 4.61 13.15
C ALA A 114 -11.42 3.10 13.35
N MET A 115 -10.19 2.60 13.25
CA MET A 115 -9.84 1.18 13.29
C MET A 115 -8.54 0.91 14.08
N PRO A 116 -8.43 1.39 15.34
CA PRO A 116 -7.26 1.11 16.17
C PRO A 116 -7.12 -0.37 16.50
N ASP A 117 -8.24 -1.06 16.65
CA ASP A 117 -8.35 -2.49 16.89
C ASP A 117 -7.72 -3.33 15.77
N VAL A 118 -8.10 -3.07 14.52
CA VAL A 118 -7.54 -3.77 13.35
C VAL A 118 -6.04 -3.47 13.20
N THR A 119 -5.63 -2.24 13.48
CA THR A 119 -4.21 -1.85 13.41
C THR A 119 -3.38 -2.59 14.45
N ARG A 120 -3.85 -2.67 15.71
CA ARG A 120 -3.19 -3.42 16.80
C ARG A 120 -3.17 -4.91 16.53
N TRP A 121 -4.28 -5.49 16.05
CA TRP A 121 -4.35 -6.90 15.73
C TRP A 121 -3.35 -7.28 14.63
N ARG A 122 -3.28 -6.48 13.56
CA ARG A 122 -2.36 -6.74 12.44
C ARG A 122 -0.89 -6.49 12.81
N PHE A 123 -0.63 -5.58 13.75
CA PHE A 123 0.71 -5.22 14.22
C PHE A 123 0.73 -5.19 15.75
N SER A 124 1.00 -6.36 16.35
CA SER A 124 1.04 -6.53 17.81
C SER A 124 2.13 -5.70 18.50
N GLY A 125 3.23 -5.38 17.80
CA GLY A 125 4.33 -4.57 18.32
C GLY A 125 4.10 -3.05 18.24
N ASP A 126 4.84 -2.31 19.07
CA ASP A 126 4.79 -0.84 19.10
C ASP A 126 5.67 -0.25 17.99
N ASN A 127 5.11 -0.17 16.78
CA ASN A 127 5.74 0.47 15.64
C ASN A 127 4.91 1.68 15.19
N LEU A 128 5.36 2.87 15.59
CA LEU A 128 4.72 4.14 15.29
C LEU A 128 4.40 4.34 13.80
N GLU A 129 5.24 3.85 12.88
CA GLU A 129 5.05 4.02 11.43
C GLU A 129 3.82 3.26 10.90
N ARG A 130 3.34 2.23 11.62
CA ARG A 130 2.12 1.49 11.25
C ARG A 130 0.85 2.28 11.56
N TRP A 131 0.92 3.21 12.51
CA TRP A 131 -0.20 3.98 13.05
C TRP A 131 -0.21 5.44 12.58
N ILE A 132 0.96 6.05 12.47
CA ILE A 132 1.15 7.43 12.06
C ILE A 132 1.79 7.40 10.69
N ALA A 133 1.15 8.04 9.71
CA ALA A 133 1.57 7.97 8.31
C ALA A 133 2.80 8.85 8.01
N THR A 134 3.92 8.58 8.69
CA THR A 134 5.25 9.15 8.41
C THR A 134 5.84 8.58 7.11
N ASP A 135 5.43 7.37 6.74
CA ASP A 135 5.71 6.75 5.44
C ASP A 135 4.45 6.01 4.94
N LEU A 136 3.90 6.48 3.81
CA LEU A 136 2.71 5.90 3.19
C LEU A 136 2.90 4.46 2.73
N THR A 137 4.14 4.04 2.48
CA THR A 137 4.47 2.68 2.02
C THR A 137 4.55 1.66 3.17
N ARG A 138 4.72 2.13 4.41
CA ARG A 138 4.82 1.30 5.62
C ARG A 138 3.56 1.38 6.49
N HIS A 139 2.79 2.44 6.40
CA HIS A 139 1.59 2.61 7.21
C HIS A 139 0.53 1.54 6.92
N MET A 140 -0.19 1.09 7.97
CA MET A 140 -1.15 -0.03 7.94
C MET A 140 -2.10 0.04 6.75
N PHE A 141 -2.93 1.07 6.67
CA PHE A 141 -3.98 1.19 5.66
C PHE A 141 -3.53 1.84 4.35
N SER A 142 -2.70 2.88 4.44
CA SER A 142 -2.15 3.57 3.27
C SER A 142 -1.49 2.61 2.28
N ARG A 143 -0.62 1.70 2.75
CA ARG A 143 0.08 0.78 1.85
C ARG A 143 -0.90 -0.10 1.08
N LEU A 144 -1.98 -0.53 1.71
CA LEU A 144 -2.98 -1.43 1.12
C LEU A 144 -3.74 -0.70 0.01
N TRP A 145 -4.23 0.50 0.30
CA TRP A 145 -4.91 1.32 -0.70
C TRP A 145 -4.01 1.66 -1.89
N TRP A 146 -2.76 2.08 -1.65
CA TRP A 146 -1.83 2.41 -2.74
C TRP A 146 -1.42 1.17 -3.56
N GLN A 147 -1.31 0.00 -2.94
CA GLN A 147 -1.09 -1.25 -3.67
C GLN A 147 -2.27 -1.57 -4.60
N ALA A 148 -3.51 -1.48 -4.10
CA ALA A 148 -4.71 -1.71 -4.90
C ALA A 148 -4.90 -0.64 -5.99
N ALA A 149 -4.66 0.64 -5.70
CA ALA A 149 -4.72 1.70 -6.70
C ALA A 149 -3.65 1.53 -7.80
N THR A 150 -2.44 1.07 -7.42
CA THR A 150 -1.35 0.87 -8.37
C THR A 150 -1.59 -0.36 -9.25
N PHE A 151 -2.01 -1.48 -8.68
CA PHE A 151 -2.07 -2.76 -9.40
C PHE A 151 -3.47 -3.20 -9.83
N GLY A 152 -4.51 -2.50 -9.37
CA GLY A 152 -5.88 -2.66 -9.85
C GLY A 152 -6.06 -2.01 -11.22
N VAL A 153 -6.50 -2.77 -12.21
CA VAL A 153 -6.74 -2.28 -13.57
C VAL A 153 -8.23 -2.04 -13.74
N LYS A 154 -8.60 -0.82 -14.13
CA LYS A 154 -10.01 -0.49 -14.37
C LYS A 154 -10.53 -1.29 -15.57
N ASN A 155 -11.63 -2.02 -15.38
CA ASN A 155 -12.32 -2.79 -16.41
C ASN A 155 -13.81 -2.39 -16.43
N GLY A 156 -14.15 -1.43 -17.28
CA GLY A 156 -15.48 -0.81 -17.28
C GLY A 156 -15.76 -0.09 -15.96
N GLU A 157 -16.80 -0.52 -15.25
CA GLU A 157 -17.21 0.03 -13.94
C GLU A 157 -16.52 -0.66 -12.74
N SER A 158 -15.79 -1.75 -12.95
CA SER A 158 -15.11 -2.49 -11.90
C SER A 158 -13.58 -2.40 -12.01
N TYR A 159 -12.89 -2.98 -11.05
CA TYR A 159 -11.44 -3.11 -11.04
C TYR A 159 -11.06 -4.59 -11.05
N ASP A 160 -10.12 -4.96 -11.91
CA ASP A 160 -9.43 -6.25 -11.86
C ASP A 160 -8.17 -6.14 -11.00
N TYR A 161 -8.13 -6.90 -9.90
CA TYR A 161 -6.98 -7.00 -8.99
C TYR A 161 -6.14 -8.27 -9.21
N SER A 162 -6.34 -9.00 -10.31
CA SER A 162 -5.60 -10.23 -10.63
C SER A 162 -4.07 -10.04 -10.59
N LEU A 163 -3.57 -8.87 -11.00
CA LEU A 163 -2.15 -8.55 -10.92
C LEU A 163 -1.68 -8.39 -9.47
N LEU A 164 -2.44 -7.67 -8.62
CA LEU A 164 -2.15 -7.52 -7.20
C LEU A 164 -2.07 -8.88 -6.49
N ARG A 165 -3.04 -9.77 -6.76
CA ARG A 165 -3.15 -11.09 -6.13
C ARG A 165 -1.96 -12.01 -6.45
N ARG A 166 -1.30 -11.82 -7.60
CA ARG A 166 -0.13 -12.59 -8.03
C ARG A 166 1.19 -12.13 -7.40
N LEU A 167 1.24 -10.95 -6.80
CA LEU A 167 2.46 -10.40 -6.23
C LEU A 167 2.67 -10.91 -4.81
N THR A 168 3.91 -11.27 -4.47
CA THR A 168 4.30 -11.53 -3.08
C THR A 168 4.48 -10.23 -2.31
N GLU A 169 4.57 -10.28 -0.97
CA GLU A 169 4.92 -9.08 -0.17
C GLU A 169 6.30 -8.53 -0.57
N SER A 170 7.26 -9.41 -0.85
CA SER A 170 8.60 -9.03 -1.33
C SER A 170 8.55 -8.30 -2.67
N ASP A 171 7.70 -8.75 -3.61
CA ASP A 171 7.52 -8.10 -4.91
C ASP A 171 6.93 -6.70 -4.72
N LEU A 172 5.88 -6.58 -3.90
CA LEU A 172 5.24 -5.29 -3.62
C LEU A 172 6.21 -4.31 -2.99
N ASN A 173 6.89 -4.67 -1.89
CA ASN A 173 7.84 -3.79 -1.21
C ASN A 173 8.92 -3.29 -2.17
N GLN A 174 9.42 -4.17 -3.02
CA GLN A 174 10.42 -3.78 -4.00
C GLN A 174 9.92 -2.77 -5.03
N ILE A 175 8.68 -2.86 -5.48
CA ILE A 175 8.12 -1.92 -6.45
C ILE A 175 7.71 -0.62 -5.75
N THR A 176 7.01 -0.71 -4.62
CA THR A 176 6.37 0.44 -3.95
C THR A 176 7.34 1.32 -3.16
N GLU A 177 8.41 0.76 -2.57
CA GLU A 177 9.43 1.56 -1.87
C GLU A 177 10.29 2.39 -2.84
N ARG A 178 10.31 2.02 -4.13
CA ARG A 178 11.05 2.73 -5.18
C ARG A 178 10.17 3.79 -5.81
N ARG A 179 10.17 5.00 -5.23
CA ARG A 179 9.31 6.12 -5.67
C ARG A 179 9.33 6.42 -7.17
N PHE A 180 10.48 6.31 -7.83
CA PHE A 180 10.58 6.55 -9.28
C PHE A 180 9.85 5.48 -10.12
N ILE A 181 9.67 4.27 -9.57
CA ILE A 181 8.86 3.20 -10.17
C ILE A 181 7.40 3.39 -9.79
N ALA A 182 7.12 3.45 -8.48
CA ALA A 182 5.75 3.54 -7.96
C ALA A 182 5.01 4.81 -8.43
N GLY A 183 5.74 5.90 -8.67
CA GLY A 183 5.19 7.14 -9.21
C GLY A 183 4.81 7.09 -10.69
N VAL A 184 5.17 6.02 -11.41
CA VAL A 184 4.78 5.79 -12.80
C VAL A 184 3.99 4.48 -12.87
N THR A 185 2.67 4.57 -12.66
CA THR A 185 1.78 3.41 -12.55
C THR A 185 1.91 2.41 -13.71
N PRO A 186 1.95 2.82 -15.00
CA PRO A 186 2.16 1.88 -16.11
C PRO A 186 3.46 1.07 -15.97
N LEU A 187 4.56 1.73 -15.58
CA LEU A 187 5.86 1.07 -15.35
C LEU A 187 5.80 0.10 -14.16
N ALA A 188 5.18 0.50 -13.05
CA ALA A 188 5.00 -0.37 -11.90
C ALA A 188 4.22 -1.65 -12.26
N ARG A 189 3.13 -1.52 -13.04
CA ARG A 189 2.33 -2.65 -13.53
C ARG A 189 3.12 -3.54 -14.48
N SER A 190 3.89 -2.95 -15.40
CA SER A 190 4.75 -3.69 -16.32
C SER A 190 5.80 -4.52 -15.57
N ILE A 191 6.49 -3.92 -14.59
CA ILE A 191 7.43 -4.64 -13.73
C ILE A 191 6.74 -5.80 -13.00
N ALA A 192 5.55 -5.57 -12.45
CA ALA A 192 4.78 -6.62 -11.81
C ALA A 192 4.44 -7.77 -12.78
N ARG A 193 3.92 -7.47 -13.98
CA ARG A 193 3.59 -8.49 -15.00
C ARG A 193 4.80 -9.33 -15.36
N VAL A 194 5.89 -8.69 -15.78
CA VAL A 194 7.11 -9.39 -16.23
C VAL A 194 7.75 -10.21 -15.10
N LEU A 195 7.77 -9.71 -13.86
CA LEU A 195 8.30 -10.48 -12.72
C LEU A 195 7.47 -11.73 -12.43
N THR A 196 6.15 -11.65 -12.58
CA THR A 196 5.25 -12.80 -12.37
C THR A 196 5.29 -13.81 -13.52
N GLU A 197 5.69 -13.42 -14.72
CA GLU A 197 5.81 -14.29 -15.91
C GLU A 197 7.09 -15.14 -15.93
N GLY A 198 8.23 -14.56 -15.55
CA GLY A 198 9.54 -15.06 -15.98
C GLY A 198 10.50 -15.56 -14.89
N SER A 199 10.14 -15.58 -13.61
CA SER A 199 11.11 -15.89 -12.55
C SER A 199 10.52 -16.62 -11.35
N GLN A 200 11.27 -17.63 -10.87
CA GLN A 200 11.12 -18.20 -9.54
C GLN A 200 11.26 -17.09 -8.49
N GLU A 201 10.47 -17.14 -7.41
CA GLU A 201 10.33 -16.04 -6.44
C GLU A 201 11.66 -15.50 -5.91
N GLY A 202 12.65 -16.37 -5.68
CA GLY A 202 13.99 -15.99 -5.20
C GLY A 202 14.81 -15.14 -6.19
N GLY A 203 14.60 -15.31 -7.50
CA GLY A 203 15.34 -14.59 -8.56
C GLY A 203 14.80 -13.19 -8.85
N ARG A 204 13.50 -12.95 -8.62
CA ARG A 204 12.81 -11.68 -8.89
C ARG A 204 13.51 -10.49 -8.25
N ARG A 205 13.88 -10.65 -6.97
CA ARG A 205 14.53 -9.60 -6.17
C ARG A 205 15.88 -9.18 -6.74
N GLN A 206 16.71 -10.16 -7.06
CA GLN A 206 18.05 -9.90 -7.59
C GLN A 206 17.97 -9.28 -8.98
N ALA A 207 17.08 -9.78 -9.84
CA ALA A 207 16.86 -9.25 -11.19
C ALA A 207 16.43 -7.78 -11.15
N LEU A 208 15.39 -7.45 -10.37
CA LEU A 208 14.91 -6.06 -10.27
C LEU A 208 15.96 -5.13 -9.65
N ARG A 209 16.70 -5.59 -8.63
CA ARG A 209 17.80 -4.83 -8.04
C ARG A 209 18.91 -4.55 -9.05
N GLY A 210 19.28 -5.53 -9.88
CA GLY A 210 20.30 -5.39 -10.93
C GLY A 210 19.85 -4.48 -12.08
N ALA A 211 18.57 -4.50 -12.43
CA ALA A 211 17.99 -3.67 -13.48
C ALA A 211 17.80 -2.20 -13.06
N THR A 212 17.58 -1.96 -11.76
CA THR A 212 17.23 -0.64 -11.19
C THR A 212 18.15 0.51 -11.66
N PRO A 213 19.49 0.43 -11.61
CA PRO A 213 20.35 1.53 -12.05
C PRO A 213 20.18 1.88 -13.53
N ARG A 214 19.90 0.89 -14.38
CA ARG A 214 19.71 1.10 -15.82
C ARG A 214 18.32 1.67 -16.11
N LEU A 215 17.29 1.15 -15.45
CA LEU A 215 15.94 1.71 -15.51
C LEU A 215 15.96 3.21 -15.15
N ARG A 216 16.63 3.57 -14.04
CA ARG A 216 16.76 4.97 -13.62
C ARG A 216 17.49 5.85 -14.63
N ARG A 217 18.50 5.32 -15.32
CA ARG A 217 19.20 6.06 -16.39
C ARG A 217 18.31 6.28 -17.61
N LEU A 218 17.53 5.27 -18.01
CA LEU A 218 16.62 5.40 -19.16
C LEU A 218 15.50 6.41 -18.90
N MET A 219 15.00 6.49 -17.66
CA MET A 219 13.97 7.47 -17.28
C MET A 219 14.41 8.94 -17.44
N ALA A 220 15.72 9.22 -17.56
CA ALA A 220 16.19 10.57 -17.87
C ALA A 220 15.93 10.98 -19.33
N PHE A 221 15.66 10.02 -20.21
CA PHE A 221 15.50 10.22 -21.66
C PHE A 221 14.17 9.73 -22.19
N ILE A 222 13.49 8.83 -21.47
CA ILE A 222 12.26 8.19 -21.88
C ILE A 222 11.21 8.47 -20.81
N ASP A 223 10.09 9.03 -21.23
CA ASP A 223 8.89 9.07 -20.41
C ASP A 223 8.18 7.70 -20.50
N PHE A 224 8.29 6.91 -19.44
CA PHE A 224 7.65 5.60 -19.37
C PHE A 224 6.12 5.68 -19.20
N SER A 225 5.56 6.86 -18.88
CA SER A 225 4.12 7.02 -18.69
C SER A 225 3.33 7.04 -20.00
N VAL A 226 4.00 7.31 -21.14
CA VAL A 226 3.36 7.41 -22.46
C VAL A 226 3.51 6.15 -23.31
N LEU A 227 4.29 5.16 -22.85
CA LEU A 227 4.50 3.90 -23.55
C LEU A 227 3.29 2.97 -23.40
N THR A 228 3.02 2.17 -24.43
CA THR A 228 1.99 1.11 -24.35
C THR A 228 2.43 0.00 -23.41
N ASP A 229 1.47 -0.82 -22.94
CA ASP A 229 1.78 -1.97 -22.09
C ASP A 229 2.79 -2.93 -22.75
N ASP A 230 2.65 -3.23 -24.05
CA ASP A 230 3.60 -4.08 -24.79
C ASP A 230 5.00 -3.47 -24.85
N GLN A 231 5.09 -2.16 -25.13
CA GLN A 231 6.36 -1.45 -25.18
C GLN A 231 7.06 -1.43 -23.81
N LEU A 232 6.28 -1.27 -22.74
CA LEU A 232 6.79 -1.32 -21.37
C LEU A 232 7.29 -2.73 -21.04
N ASP A 233 6.49 -3.76 -21.31
CA ASP A 233 6.79 -5.14 -20.97
C ASP A 233 8.05 -5.62 -21.70
N ASP A 234 8.19 -5.33 -22.99
CA ASP A 234 9.41 -5.60 -23.76
C ASP A 234 10.65 -4.96 -23.14
N ARG A 235 10.52 -3.71 -22.69
CA ARG A 235 11.65 -2.91 -22.17
C ARG A 235 12.05 -3.40 -20.79
N VAL A 236 11.07 -3.65 -19.92
CA VAL A 236 11.29 -4.27 -18.61
C VAL A 236 11.92 -5.65 -18.77
N ARG A 237 11.42 -6.48 -19.68
CA ARG A 237 11.96 -7.82 -19.95
C ARG A 237 13.42 -7.75 -20.42
N ALA A 238 13.74 -6.85 -21.35
CA ALA A 238 15.11 -6.63 -21.80
C ALA A 238 16.03 -6.22 -20.63
N LEU A 239 15.59 -5.29 -19.78
CA LEU A 239 16.37 -4.83 -18.63
C LEU A 239 16.61 -5.92 -17.58
N LEU A 240 15.61 -6.73 -17.28
CA LEU A 240 15.73 -7.83 -16.33
C LEU A 240 16.63 -8.95 -16.88
N HIS A 241 16.52 -9.27 -18.18
CA HIS A 241 17.38 -10.25 -18.83
C HIS A 241 18.85 -9.80 -18.85
N GLU A 242 19.13 -8.54 -19.19
CA GLU A 242 20.48 -7.96 -19.11
C GLU A 242 21.05 -7.98 -17.69
N ALA A 243 20.21 -7.74 -16.67
CA ALA A 243 20.64 -7.79 -15.27
C ALA A 243 21.00 -9.21 -14.82
N ALA A 244 20.25 -10.22 -15.29
CA ALA A 244 20.47 -11.62 -14.98
C ALA A 244 21.71 -12.22 -15.66
N SER A 245 22.04 -11.76 -16.87
CA SER A 245 23.20 -12.26 -17.64
C SER A 245 24.56 -11.72 -17.16
N ARG A 246 24.56 -10.69 -16.31
CA ARG A 246 25.78 -10.06 -15.80
C ARG A 246 26.30 -10.82 -14.57
N LYS A 247 27.44 -11.52 -14.72
CA LYS A 247 28.14 -12.11 -13.57
C LYS A 247 28.49 -11.03 -12.53
N PRO A 248 28.40 -11.33 -11.22
CA PRO A 248 28.85 -10.39 -10.20
C PRO A 248 30.32 -10.06 -10.45
N SER A 249 30.65 -8.77 -10.51
CA SER A 249 32.03 -8.31 -10.60
C SER A 249 32.80 -8.85 -9.40
N VAL A 250 33.70 -9.80 -9.66
CA VAL A 250 34.71 -10.24 -8.68
C VAL A 250 35.50 -8.98 -8.32
N GLY A 251 35.33 -8.51 -7.09
CA GLY A 251 36.14 -7.43 -6.56
C GLY A 251 37.59 -7.88 -6.59
N ILE A 252 38.42 -7.09 -7.26
CA ILE A 252 39.87 -7.26 -7.23
C ILE A 252 40.28 -6.98 -5.78
N SER A 253 40.47 -8.04 -4.99
CA SER A 253 41.24 -7.96 -3.75
C SER A 253 42.69 -7.73 -4.17
N GLY A 254 43.13 -6.47 -4.06
CA GLY A 254 44.54 -6.13 -4.21
C GLY A 254 45.35 -6.84 -3.13
N SER A 255 46.33 -7.62 -3.59
CA SER A 255 47.48 -8.05 -2.80
C SER A 255 48.52 -6.95 -2.75
#